data_AF-A0A6L3AAD2-F1
#
_entry.id   AF-A0A6L3AAD2-F1
#
_cell.length_a   1.000
_cell.length_b   1.000
_cell.length_c   1.000
_cell.angle_alpha   90.00
_cell.angle_beta   90.00
_cell.angle_gamma   90.00
#
_symmetry.space_group_name_H-M   'P 1'
#
loop_
_entity.id
_entity.type
_entity.pdbx_description
1 polymer ?
#
loop_
_entity_poly.entity_id
_entity_poly.type
_entity_poly.pdbx_seq_one_letter_code
_entity_poly.pdbx_strand_id
1 'polypeptide(L)'
;MAAVEDGFSLLKESSERVFIMGQSLGGVLTMTAASRYPFDGVIGISTPFGLLNGWQAQLARPGLLKFISLFAKDIKKPSLDDNPETVDMRAPENDLDPYPRYVTRALAEALELVRQMQSGLPQISAPLLLIQGRHDAVVEKNAMQLFGERVASTRKETLWLENTGHVVTLSDECEIAFNAVPQIDLFAEDGYTKEEIKMANETRKLLHAPGIAISATCVRIPAFFGHSMNVWAEFERPISAAEARQLMASAPGLTLVDDPAAEQYPTPLDAAGNDLVLAGRLRADSSLPGAITFWTVTDSIRKGAATNVVQIIEEAARRNLIRR
;
A
#
# COMPACT_ATOMS: atom_id res chain seq x y z
N MET A 1 24.01 1.54 -0.04
CA MET A 1 24.27 1.34 -1.49
C MET A 1 24.54 -0.11 -1.83
N ALA A 2 25.43 -0.83 -1.13
CA ALA A 2 25.70 -2.25 -1.40
C ALA A 2 24.43 -3.12 -1.53
N ALA A 3 23.49 -3.03 -0.58
CA ALA A 3 22.22 -3.77 -0.67
C ALA A 3 21.35 -3.42 -1.90
N VAL A 4 21.44 -2.17 -2.40
CA VAL A 4 20.71 -1.75 -3.61
C VAL A 4 21.36 -2.32 -4.87
N GLU A 5 22.69 -2.39 -4.88
CA GLU A 5 23.46 -2.99 -5.97
C GLU A 5 23.22 -4.50 -6.06
N ASP A 6 23.25 -5.19 -4.93
CA ASP A 6 22.95 -6.63 -4.85
C ASP A 6 21.52 -6.91 -5.33
N GLY A 7 20.54 -6.13 -4.83
CA GLY A 7 19.14 -6.26 -5.23
C GLY A 7 18.91 -5.95 -6.71
N PHE A 8 19.55 -4.90 -7.24
CA PHE A 8 19.47 -4.56 -8.66
C PHE A 8 20.06 -5.66 -9.53
N SER A 9 21.23 -6.19 -9.17
CA SER A 9 21.89 -7.26 -9.93
C SER A 9 21.04 -8.52 -9.98
N LEU A 10 20.46 -8.92 -8.84
CA LEU A 10 19.56 -10.06 -8.76
C LEU A 10 18.29 -9.87 -9.61
N LEU A 11 17.65 -8.70 -9.52
CA LEU A 11 16.42 -8.43 -10.26
C LEU A 11 16.64 -8.29 -11.76
N LYS A 12 17.80 -7.78 -12.18
CA LYS A 12 18.14 -7.60 -13.59
C LYS A 12 18.31 -8.95 -14.31
N GLU A 13 18.74 -9.99 -13.61
CA GLU A 13 18.84 -11.33 -14.18
C GLU A 13 17.48 -12.01 -14.35
N SER A 14 16.50 -11.67 -13.51
CA SER A 14 15.20 -12.34 -13.47
C SER A 14 14.04 -11.54 -14.08
N SER A 15 14.26 -10.27 -14.45
CA SER A 15 13.18 -9.34 -14.80
C SER A 15 13.49 -8.60 -16.11
N GLU A 16 12.48 -8.42 -16.96
CA GLU A 16 12.60 -7.65 -18.20
C GLU A 16 12.80 -6.15 -17.93
N ARG A 17 12.21 -5.64 -16.84
CA ARG A 17 12.32 -4.25 -16.39
C ARG A 17 12.45 -4.17 -14.88
N VAL A 18 13.26 -3.24 -14.41
CA VAL A 18 13.50 -2.99 -12.98
C VAL A 18 13.27 -1.52 -12.67
N PHE A 19 12.32 -1.26 -11.77
CA PHE A 19 12.01 0.07 -11.27
C PHE A 19 12.53 0.23 -9.84
N ILE A 20 12.87 1.46 -9.45
CA ILE A 20 13.24 1.78 -8.07
C ILE A 20 12.30 2.85 -7.52
N MET A 21 11.88 2.67 -6.27
CA MET A 21 11.01 3.61 -5.59
C MET A 21 11.40 3.83 -4.13
N GLY A 22 11.13 5.02 -3.60
CA GLY A 22 11.33 5.29 -2.18
C GLY A 22 10.52 6.50 -1.69
N GLN A 23 10.16 6.48 -0.41
CA GLN A 23 9.44 7.56 0.26
C GLN A 23 10.36 8.33 1.21
N SER A 24 10.22 9.65 1.29
CA SER A 24 11.02 10.51 2.19
C SER A 24 12.53 10.32 1.98
N LEU A 25 13.32 10.12 3.04
CA LEU A 25 14.76 9.79 2.92
C LEU A 25 15.03 8.53 2.09
N GLY A 26 14.09 7.59 2.01
CA GLY A 26 14.15 6.48 1.06
C GLY A 26 14.13 6.96 -0.40
N GLY A 27 13.40 8.03 -0.70
CA GLY A 27 13.44 8.72 -1.99
C GLY A 27 14.81 9.33 -2.31
N VAL A 28 15.50 9.87 -1.30
CA VAL A 28 16.88 10.39 -1.47
C VAL A 28 17.84 9.25 -1.86
N LEU A 29 17.70 8.09 -1.22
CA LEU A 29 18.46 6.89 -1.58
C LEU A 29 18.11 6.39 -2.98
N THR A 30 16.82 6.38 -3.34
CA THR A 30 16.32 6.03 -4.66
C THR A 30 16.94 6.89 -5.76
N MET A 31 16.94 8.22 -5.60
CA MET A 31 17.59 9.12 -6.57
C MET A 31 19.10 8.92 -6.62
N THR A 32 19.74 8.72 -5.46
CA THR A 32 21.18 8.41 -5.40
C THR A 32 21.52 7.12 -6.14
N ALA A 33 20.71 6.08 -6.00
CA ALA A 33 20.88 4.82 -6.70
C ALA A 33 20.61 4.97 -8.20
N ALA A 34 19.56 5.68 -8.59
CA ALA A 34 19.24 5.96 -9.98
C ALA A 34 20.34 6.76 -10.70
N SER A 35 21.13 7.55 -9.98
CA SER A 35 22.30 8.24 -10.56
C SER A 35 23.48 7.32 -10.88
N ARG A 36 23.47 6.08 -10.35
CA ARG A 36 24.60 5.13 -10.43
C ARG A 36 24.26 3.86 -11.21
N TYR A 37 23.00 3.43 -11.20
CA TYR A 37 22.57 2.19 -11.81
C TYR A 37 21.42 2.45 -12.82
N PRO A 38 21.39 1.71 -13.95
CA PRO A 38 20.44 1.96 -15.02
C PRO A 38 19.09 1.27 -14.75
N PHE A 39 18.25 1.88 -13.93
CA PHE A 39 16.85 1.45 -13.74
C PHE A 39 15.98 1.85 -14.94
N ASP A 40 14.95 1.06 -15.23
CA ASP A 40 13.97 1.32 -16.30
C ASP A 40 12.95 2.42 -15.94
N GLY A 41 12.86 2.76 -14.65
CA GLY A 41 12.12 3.91 -14.17
C GLY A 41 12.33 4.16 -12.68
N VAL A 42 12.06 5.39 -12.26
CA VAL A 42 12.35 5.92 -10.93
C VAL A 42 11.09 6.56 -10.36
N ILE A 43 10.76 6.24 -9.10
CA ILE A 43 9.60 6.80 -8.41
C ILE A 43 10.03 7.44 -7.09
N GLY A 44 9.94 8.76 -7.00
CA GLY A 44 10.19 9.51 -5.77
C GLY A 44 8.87 9.87 -5.10
N ILE A 45 8.67 9.49 -3.84
CA ILE A 45 7.45 9.77 -3.08
C ILE A 45 7.80 10.68 -1.91
N SER A 46 7.17 11.86 -1.79
CA SER A 46 7.48 12.87 -0.76
C SER A 46 8.99 12.98 -0.52
N THR A 47 9.77 13.07 -1.60
CA THR A 47 11.23 13.03 -1.53
C THR A 47 11.73 14.44 -1.22
N PRO A 48 12.45 14.67 -0.11
CA PRO A 48 12.99 15.98 0.18
C PRO A 48 14.07 16.35 -0.83
N PHE A 49 13.96 17.53 -1.44
CA PHE A 49 15.05 18.12 -2.22
C PHE A 49 16.11 18.71 -1.27
N GLY A 50 15.69 19.29 -0.14
CA GLY A 50 16.53 19.76 0.96
C GLY A 50 16.01 19.29 2.33
N LEU A 51 16.85 19.38 3.37
CA LEU A 51 16.47 19.05 4.76
C LEU A 51 16.39 20.26 5.69
N LEU A 52 16.77 21.44 5.21
CA LEU A 52 16.79 22.69 5.95
C LEU A 52 16.30 23.81 5.04
N ASN A 53 15.50 24.72 5.59
CA ASN A 53 14.95 25.87 4.88
C ASN A 53 15.67 27.17 5.26
N GLY A 54 15.65 28.15 4.35
CA GLY A 54 16.13 29.51 4.61
C GLY A 54 17.64 29.64 4.88
N TRP A 55 18.00 30.60 5.74
CA TRP A 55 19.40 30.96 6.03
C TRP A 55 20.20 29.84 6.73
N GLN A 56 19.51 28.93 7.43
CA GLN A 56 20.13 27.80 8.13
C GLN A 56 20.76 26.79 7.15
N ALA A 57 20.14 26.57 5.99
CA ALA A 57 20.66 25.71 4.93
C ALA A 57 22.01 26.21 4.38
N GLN A 58 22.24 27.52 4.39
CA GLN A 58 23.48 28.14 3.89
C GLN A 58 24.66 28.00 4.86
N LEU A 59 24.39 27.84 6.16
CA LEU A 59 25.40 27.70 7.22
C LEU A 59 25.65 26.24 7.63
N ALA A 60 24.66 25.36 7.41
CA ALA A 60 24.72 23.93 7.76
C ALA A 60 25.62 23.13 6.80
N ARG A 61 26.93 23.33 6.89
CA ARG A 61 27.91 22.49 6.16
C ARG A 61 28.06 21.14 6.88
N PRO A 62 27.92 19.99 6.20
CA PRO A 62 28.05 18.67 6.83
C PRO A 62 29.34 18.50 7.64
N GLY A 63 30.47 18.99 7.13
CA GLY A 63 31.76 18.96 7.84
C GLY A 63 31.78 19.80 9.13
N LEU A 64 31.11 20.96 9.12
CA LEU A 64 30.98 21.81 10.30
C LEU A 64 30.05 21.17 11.33
N LEU A 65 28.94 20.57 10.91
CA LEU A 65 28.02 19.86 11.79
C LEU A 65 28.64 18.59 12.39
N LYS A 66 29.46 17.86 11.62
CA LYS A 66 30.26 16.72 12.16
C LYS A 66 31.24 17.20 13.23
N PHE A 67 31.89 18.34 13.03
CA PHE A 67 32.76 18.95 14.05
C PHE A 67 31.96 19.40 15.29
N ILE A 68 30.82 20.08 15.10
CA ILE A 68 29.92 20.49 16.19
C ILE A 68 29.39 19.26 16.96
N SER A 69 29.16 18.14 16.28
CA SER A 69 28.68 16.90 16.92
C SER A 69 29.64 16.32 17.96
N LEU A 70 30.92 16.70 17.95
CA LEU A 70 31.90 16.34 18.99
C LEU A 70 31.59 17.01 20.34
N PHE A 71 30.91 18.15 20.31
CA PHE A 71 30.64 19.00 21.48
C PHE A 71 29.15 19.13 21.80
N ALA A 72 28.28 19.08 20.79
CA ALA A 72 26.83 19.13 20.93
C ALA A 72 26.21 17.91 20.23
N LYS A 73 25.82 16.90 21.03
CA LYS A 73 25.28 15.63 20.52
C LYS A 73 23.90 15.79 19.89
N ASP A 74 23.18 16.82 20.29
CA ASP A 74 21.81 17.11 19.91
C ASP A 74 21.57 18.61 19.68
N ILE A 75 20.80 18.95 18.66
CA ILE A 75 20.42 20.32 18.30
C ILE A 75 18.89 20.41 18.29
N LYS A 76 18.35 21.50 18.81
CA LYS A 76 16.90 21.76 18.80
C LYS A 76 16.39 21.75 17.36
N LYS A 77 15.33 20.97 17.11
CA LYS A 77 14.66 20.94 15.81
C LYS A 77 14.07 22.33 15.52
N PRO A 78 14.30 22.93 14.34
CA PRO A 78 13.57 24.13 13.93
C PRO A 78 12.07 23.81 13.91
N SER A 79 11.20 24.70 14.42
CA SER A 79 9.76 24.44 14.28
C SER A 79 9.44 24.35 12.79
N LEU A 80 8.80 23.25 12.39
CA LEU A 80 8.17 23.14 11.09
C LEU A 80 7.03 24.16 11.13
N ASP A 81 7.16 25.25 10.38
CA ASP A 81 6.25 26.39 10.19
C ASP A 81 5.12 26.56 11.23
N ASP A 82 5.11 27.70 11.93
CA ASP A 82 3.98 28.19 12.75
C ASP A 82 2.75 28.57 11.89
N ASN A 83 2.48 27.86 10.78
CA ASN A 83 1.37 28.11 9.89
C ASN A 83 0.19 27.20 10.28
N PRO A 84 -0.89 27.73 10.89
CA PRO A 84 -1.99 26.93 11.44
C PRO A 84 -2.77 26.11 10.40
N GLU A 85 -2.57 26.36 9.10
CA GLU A 85 -3.15 25.57 8.00
C GLU A 85 -2.35 24.30 7.65
N THR A 86 -1.14 24.13 8.21
CA THR A 86 -0.24 22.99 7.97
C THR A 86 -0.13 22.01 9.14
N VAL A 87 -0.88 22.27 10.20
CA VAL A 87 -0.95 21.41 11.38
C VAL A 87 -1.87 20.24 11.07
N ASP A 88 -1.33 19.03 11.10
CA ASP A 88 -2.12 17.81 11.15
C ASP A 88 -2.99 17.84 12.41
N MET A 89 -4.27 18.19 12.26
CA MET A 89 -5.22 18.36 13.36
C MET A 89 -5.55 17.07 14.12
N ARG A 90 -4.91 15.94 13.76
CA ARG A 90 -5.10 14.64 14.42
C ARG A 90 -3.81 14.01 14.94
N ALA A 91 -2.67 14.70 14.85
CA ALA A 91 -1.57 14.37 15.75
C ALA A 91 -2.12 14.48 17.19
N PRO A 92 -2.03 13.43 18.04
CA PRO A 92 -2.42 13.54 19.44
C PRO A 92 -1.82 14.83 20.00
N GLU A 93 -2.52 15.56 20.88
CA GLU A 93 -1.99 16.79 21.51
C GLU A 93 -0.58 16.60 22.14
N ASN A 94 -0.16 15.34 22.32
CA ASN A 94 1.15 14.92 22.83
C ASN A 94 2.16 14.38 21.78
N ASP A 95 1.85 14.35 20.48
CA ASP A 95 2.74 13.76 19.44
C ASP A 95 3.14 14.74 18.32
N LEU A 96 2.93 16.03 18.54
CA LEU A 96 3.55 17.08 17.73
C LEU A 96 5.03 17.21 18.12
N ASP A 97 5.83 16.34 17.50
CA ASP A 97 7.29 16.22 17.57
C ASP A 97 7.84 15.20 18.60
N PRO A 98 7.81 13.88 18.32
CA PRO A 98 8.36 12.86 19.22
C PRO A 98 9.86 13.02 19.50
N TYR A 99 10.56 13.88 18.74
CA TYR A 99 11.96 14.21 18.93
C TYR A 99 12.21 15.72 18.85
N PRO A 100 12.14 16.46 19.98
CA PRO A 100 12.36 17.91 20.01
C PRO A 100 13.78 18.33 19.61
N ARG A 101 14.67 17.36 19.40
CA ARG A 101 16.06 17.53 19.03
C ARG A 101 16.49 16.51 17.99
N TYR A 102 17.26 16.97 17.01
CA TYR A 102 17.98 16.11 16.10
C TYR A 102 19.30 15.68 16.71
N VAL A 103 19.67 14.41 16.52
CA VAL A 103 21.05 13.96 16.75
C VAL A 103 21.94 14.64 15.71
N THR A 104 22.85 15.51 16.14
CA THR A 104 23.66 16.38 15.27
C THR A 104 24.42 15.58 14.21
N ARG A 105 24.97 14.43 14.60
CA ARG A 105 25.71 13.54 13.69
C ARG A 105 24.80 12.93 12.63
N ALA A 106 23.60 12.47 13.00
CA ALA A 106 22.65 11.89 12.06
C ALA A 106 22.17 12.95 11.05
N LEU A 107 21.89 14.17 11.51
CA LEU A 107 21.55 15.30 10.65
C LEU A 107 22.69 15.61 9.65
N ALA A 108 23.94 15.59 10.12
CA ALA A 108 25.09 15.83 9.26
C ALA A 108 25.26 14.76 8.17
N GLU A 109 25.03 13.48 8.50
CA GLU A 109 25.05 12.40 7.50
C GLU A 109 23.88 12.50 6.51
N ALA A 110 22.69 12.85 6.98
CA ALA A 110 21.52 13.05 6.13
C ALA A 110 21.72 14.22 5.15
N LEU A 111 22.31 15.33 5.59
CA LEU A 111 22.66 16.46 4.72
C LEU A 111 23.71 16.08 3.67
N GLU A 112 24.72 15.28 4.04
CA GLU A 112 25.69 14.79 3.07
C GLU A 112 25.04 13.85 2.04
N LEU A 113 24.11 12.99 2.48
CA LEU A 113 23.36 12.11 1.59
C LEU A 113 22.50 12.91 0.60
N VAL A 114 21.79 13.94 1.06
CA VAL A 114 21.02 14.84 0.19
C VAL A 114 21.94 15.56 -0.81
N ARG A 115 23.12 16.02 -0.37
CA ARG A 115 24.10 16.66 -1.27
C ARG A 115 24.58 15.69 -2.35
N GLN A 116 24.86 14.44 -1.99
CA GLN A 116 25.24 13.40 -2.95
C GLN A 116 24.11 13.14 -3.95
N MET A 117 22.88 13.00 -3.47
CA MET A 117 21.69 12.86 -4.31
C MET A 117 21.57 14.02 -5.30
N GLN A 118 21.64 15.27 -4.83
CA GLN A 118 21.54 16.47 -5.67
C GLN A 118 22.62 16.51 -6.76
N SER A 119 23.87 16.13 -6.42
CA SER A 119 24.96 16.04 -7.40
C SER A 119 24.77 14.94 -8.44
N GLY A 120 24.00 13.90 -8.07
CA GLY A 120 23.66 12.73 -8.87
C GLY A 120 22.46 12.93 -9.83
N LEU A 121 21.65 13.97 -9.63
CA LEU A 121 20.42 14.16 -10.41
C LEU A 121 20.67 14.27 -11.92
N PRO A 122 21.70 15.00 -12.42
CA PRO A 122 21.94 15.12 -13.86
C PRO A 122 22.30 13.79 -14.54
N GLN A 123 22.60 12.73 -13.79
CA GLN A 123 22.90 11.41 -14.35
C GLN A 123 21.64 10.53 -14.48
N ILE A 124 20.50 10.94 -13.93
CA ILE A 124 19.25 10.18 -13.98
C ILE A 124 18.55 10.45 -15.32
N SER A 125 18.68 9.52 -16.27
CA SER A 125 18.02 9.57 -17.58
C SER A 125 16.74 8.73 -17.69
N ALA A 126 16.49 7.86 -16.71
CA ALA A 126 15.32 6.99 -16.68
C ALA A 126 14.00 7.78 -16.52
N PRO A 127 12.86 7.30 -17.04
CA PRO A 127 11.54 7.87 -16.77
C PRO A 127 11.32 8.09 -15.27
N LEU A 128 10.85 9.27 -14.90
CA LEU A 128 10.71 9.71 -13.51
C LEU A 128 9.24 10.03 -13.19
N LEU A 129 8.71 9.40 -12.13
CA LEU A 129 7.46 9.78 -11.49
C LEU A 129 7.74 10.36 -10.11
N LEU A 130 7.19 11.54 -9.82
CA LEU A 130 7.26 12.17 -8.51
C LEU A 130 5.85 12.24 -7.91
N ILE A 131 5.70 11.83 -6.66
CA ILE A 131 4.42 11.81 -5.96
C ILE A 131 4.56 12.62 -4.67
N GLN A 132 3.62 13.50 -4.36
CA GLN A 132 3.62 14.26 -3.11
C GLN A 132 2.20 14.56 -2.63
N GLY A 133 1.99 14.52 -1.31
CA GLY A 133 0.73 14.94 -0.68
C GLY A 133 0.55 16.46 -0.67
N ARG A 134 -0.66 16.95 -0.93
CA ARG A 134 -1.01 18.37 -0.83
C ARG A 134 -0.82 18.91 0.57
N HIS A 135 -1.02 18.08 1.60
CA HIS A 135 -0.84 18.43 3.00
C HIS A 135 0.54 18.03 3.56
N ASP A 136 1.51 17.67 2.71
CA ASP A 136 2.87 17.36 3.17
C ASP A 136 3.53 18.61 3.80
N ALA A 137 3.69 18.59 5.13
CA ALA A 137 4.29 19.68 5.92
C ALA A 137 5.81 19.51 6.12
N VAL A 138 6.40 18.41 5.64
CA VAL A 138 7.82 18.09 5.85
C VAL A 138 8.65 18.41 4.61
N VAL A 139 8.10 18.17 3.41
CA VAL A 139 8.78 18.40 2.14
C VAL A 139 8.25 19.67 1.46
N GLU A 140 9.16 20.50 0.98
CA GLU A 140 8.83 21.74 0.28
C GLU A 140 7.89 21.50 -0.92
N LYS A 141 6.92 22.40 -1.12
CA LYS A 141 5.91 22.26 -2.18
C LYS A 141 6.49 22.34 -3.59
N ASN A 142 7.67 22.94 -3.75
CA ASN A 142 8.39 23.03 -5.02
C ASN A 142 9.40 21.89 -5.23
N ALA A 143 9.49 20.90 -4.32
CA ALA A 143 10.45 19.79 -4.44
C ALA A 143 10.34 19.09 -5.80
N MET A 144 9.12 18.71 -6.20
CA MET A 144 8.89 18.00 -7.47
C MET A 144 9.35 18.80 -8.69
N GLN A 145 9.19 20.13 -8.67
CA GLN A 145 9.69 21.02 -9.71
C GLN A 145 11.23 21.01 -9.73
N LEU A 146 11.88 21.16 -8.57
CA LEU A 146 13.34 21.19 -8.45
C LEU A 146 13.99 19.90 -8.94
N PHE A 147 13.38 18.74 -8.66
CA PHE A 147 13.82 17.46 -9.23
C PHE A 147 13.66 17.46 -10.75
N GLY A 148 12.48 17.85 -11.25
CA GLY A 148 12.20 17.88 -12.68
C GLY A 148 13.17 18.75 -13.50
N GLU A 149 13.65 19.86 -12.92
CA GLU A 149 14.63 20.76 -13.54
C GLU A 149 16.05 20.20 -13.57
N ARG A 150 16.42 19.31 -12.63
CA ARG A 150 17.81 18.87 -12.44
C ARG A 150 18.11 17.47 -12.94
N VAL A 151 17.10 16.63 -13.16
CA VAL A 151 17.31 15.31 -13.77
C VAL A 151 17.40 15.39 -15.30
N ALA A 152 18.25 14.54 -15.88
CA ALA A 152 18.43 14.46 -17.34
C ALA A 152 17.27 13.78 -18.08
N SER A 153 16.41 13.06 -17.36
CA SER A 153 15.26 12.37 -17.95
C SER A 153 14.38 13.29 -18.79
N THR A 154 13.98 12.81 -19.96
CA THR A 154 13.05 13.49 -20.87
C THR A 154 11.58 13.14 -20.60
N ARG A 155 11.31 12.10 -19.79
CA ARG A 155 9.96 11.70 -19.36
C ARG A 155 9.83 11.89 -17.86
N LYS A 156 9.08 12.92 -17.47
CA LYS A 156 8.87 13.34 -16.09
C LYS A 156 7.38 13.53 -15.85
N GLU A 157 6.85 12.85 -14.84
CA GLU A 157 5.46 12.97 -14.41
C GLU A 157 5.40 13.35 -12.93
N THR A 158 4.39 14.13 -12.56
CA THR A 158 4.14 14.53 -11.17
C THR A 158 2.71 14.19 -10.79
N LEU A 159 2.51 13.59 -9.63
CA LEU A 159 1.22 13.24 -9.07
C LEU A 159 1.05 13.92 -7.70
N TRP A 160 0.01 14.75 -7.59
CA TRP A 160 -0.42 15.30 -6.31
C TRP A 160 -1.51 14.43 -5.71
N LEU A 161 -1.36 14.09 -4.43
CA LEU A 161 -2.40 13.42 -3.65
C LEU A 161 -3.14 14.45 -2.80
N GLU A 162 -4.44 14.62 -3.06
CA GLU A 162 -5.19 15.77 -2.53
C GLU A 162 -5.46 15.69 -1.01
N ASN A 163 -5.66 14.49 -0.45
CA ASN A 163 -6.04 14.29 0.96
C ASN A 163 -4.95 13.51 1.74
N THR A 164 -3.71 13.96 1.64
CA THR A 164 -2.57 13.19 2.13
C THR A 164 -1.44 14.09 2.61
N GLY A 165 -0.86 13.73 3.77
CA GLY A 165 0.30 14.37 4.39
C GLY A 165 1.66 13.84 3.89
N HIS A 166 2.69 13.88 4.74
CA HIS A 166 4.06 13.47 4.38
C HIS A 166 4.23 11.96 4.13
N VAL A 167 3.52 11.15 4.91
CA VAL A 167 3.54 9.69 4.76
C VAL A 167 2.36 9.31 3.90
N VAL A 168 2.58 9.14 2.59
CA VAL A 168 1.45 9.01 1.65
C VAL A 168 0.59 7.76 1.84
N THR A 169 1.10 6.78 2.59
CA THR A 169 0.37 5.56 2.98
C THR A 169 -0.54 5.77 4.19
N LEU A 170 -0.35 6.87 4.92
CA LEU A 170 -1.23 7.32 5.98
C LEU A 170 -2.06 8.46 5.40
N SER A 171 -3.17 8.09 4.75
CA SER A 171 -4.15 9.07 4.32
C SER A 171 -4.94 9.57 5.52
N ASP A 172 -5.61 10.71 5.35
CA ASP A 172 -6.54 11.27 6.31
C ASP A 172 -7.76 10.36 6.62
N GLU A 173 -7.80 9.16 6.04
CA GLU A 173 -8.92 8.21 6.06
C GLU A 173 -8.71 7.17 7.17
N CYS A 174 -8.83 7.61 8.43
CA CYS A 174 -8.92 6.80 9.66
C CYS A 174 -7.67 5.99 10.09
N GLU A 175 -7.36 6.07 11.38
CA GLU A 175 -6.40 5.16 12.05
C GLU A 175 -6.90 3.72 11.93
N ILE A 176 -6.11 2.83 11.32
CA ILE A 176 -6.49 1.43 11.07
C ILE A 176 -5.99 0.46 12.16
N ALA A 177 -4.91 0.81 12.87
CA ALA A 177 -4.34 -0.04 13.90
C ALA A 177 -5.34 -0.22 15.04
N PHE A 178 -5.63 -1.47 15.41
CA PHE A 178 -6.65 -1.82 16.42
C PHE A 178 -8.05 -1.26 16.14
N ASN A 179 -8.36 -0.93 14.89
CA ASN A 179 -9.62 -0.32 14.48
C ASN A 179 -10.30 -1.13 13.35
N ALA A 180 -11.57 -0.83 13.08
CA ALA A 180 -12.32 -1.32 11.94
C ALA A 180 -12.97 -0.11 11.23
N VAL A 181 -12.57 0.13 9.99
CA VAL A 181 -13.05 1.29 9.20
C VAL A 181 -14.10 0.81 8.21
N PRO A 182 -15.40 1.14 8.40
CA PRO A 182 -16.49 0.65 7.54
C PRO A 182 -16.61 1.48 6.26
N GLN A 183 -15.49 1.68 5.58
CA GLN A 183 -15.41 2.41 4.32
C GLN A 183 -14.26 1.84 3.50
N ILE A 184 -14.55 1.40 2.28
CA ILE A 184 -13.55 1.05 1.27
C ILE A 184 -13.92 1.75 -0.02
N ASP A 185 -13.01 2.59 -0.53
CA ASP A 185 -13.26 3.49 -1.67
C ASP A 185 -14.26 4.62 -1.32
N LEU A 186 -14.62 5.43 -2.31
CA LEU A 186 -15.47 6.60 -2.15
C LEU A 186 -16.95 6.21 -2.01
N PHE A 187 -17.70 7.00 -1.24
CA PHE A 187 -19.16 6.92 -1.19
C PHE A 187 -19.80 7.41 -2.51
N ALA A 188 -20.88 6.75 -2.91
CA ALA A 188 -21.84 7.20 -3.90
C ALA A 188 -22.98 7.98 -3.24
N GLU A 189 -23.86 8.57 -4.06
CA GLU A 189 -24.96 9.43 -3.58
C GLU A 189 -25.98 8.70 -2.69
N ASP A 190 -26.11 7.38 -2.86
CA ASP A 190 -27.05 6.53 -2.12
C ASP A 190 -26.48 5.96 -0.80
N GLY A 191 -25.25 6.36 -0.44
CA GLY A 191 -24.59 5.94 0.80
C GLY A 191 -23.82 4.62 0.70
N TYR A 192 -23.83 3.94 -0.45
CA TYR A 192 -22.92 2.82 -0.69
C TYR A 192 -21.54 3.32 -1.06
N THR A 193 -20.51 2.56 -0.72
CA THR A 193 -19.16 2.75 -1.24
C THR A 193 -19.01 2.10 -2.62
N LYS A 194 -18.06 2.59 -3.42
CA LYS A 194 -17.75 2.00 -4.73
C LYS A 194 -17.34 0.53 -4.63
N GLU A 195 -16.67 0.11 -3.56
CA GLU A 195 -16.30 -1.30 -3.38
C GLU A 195 -17.53 -2.18 -3.13
N GLU A 196 -18.52 -1.71 -2.38
CA GLU A 196 -19.78 -2.43 -2.16
C GLU A 196 -20.59 -2.57 -3.46
N ILE A 197 -20.65 -1.49 -4.26
CA ILE A 197 -21.30 -1.49 -5.58
C ILE A 197 -20.57 -2.46 -6.52
N LYS A 198 -19.24 -2.46 -6.50
CA LYS A 198 -18.41 -3.36 -7.31
C LYS A 198 -18.63 -4.82 -6.91
N MET A 199 -18.65 -5.15 -5.62
CA MET A 199 -18.95 -6.49 -5.12
C MET A 199 -20.28 -7.02 -5.67
N ALA A 200 -21.34 -6.20 -5.66
CA ALA A 200 -22.63 -6.59 -6.21
C ALA A 200 -22.56 -6.81 -7.74
N ASN A 201 -21.94 -5.89 -8.47
CA ASN A 201 -21.90 -5.94 -9.94
C ASN A 201 -21.00 -7.04 -10.48
N GLU A 202 -19.84 -7.27 -9.86
CA GLU A 202 -18.93 -8.35 -10.25
C GLU A 202 -19.53 -9.72 -9.95
N THR A 203 -20.21 -9.89 -8.82
CA THR A 203 -20.91 -11.14 -8.51
C THR A 203 -22.00 -11.45 -9.53
N ARG A 204 -22.83 -10.47 -9.91
CA ARG A 204 -23.83 -10.62 -10.99
C ARG A 204 -23.19 -11.07 -12.29
N LYS A 205 -22.04 -10.49 -12.64
CA LYS A 205 -21.29 -10.80 -13.86
C LYS A 205 -20.69 -12.22 -13.81
N LEU A 206 -20.05 -12.58 -12.70
CA LEU A 206 -19.39 -13.88 -12.51
C LEU A 206 -20.38 -15.04 -12.49
N LEU A 207 -21.54 -14.85 -11.85
CA LEU A 207 -22.59 -15.87 -11.75
C LEU A 207 -23.53 -15.88 -12.96
N HIS A 208 -23.33 -14.99 -13.93
CA HIS A 208 -24.25 -14.77 -15.06
C HIS A 208 -25.71 -14.54 -14.61
N ALA A 209 -25.89 -13.87 -13.46
CA ALA A 209 -27.17 -13.70 -12.78
C ALA A 209 -27.46 -12.20 -12.56
N PRO A 210 -27.93 -11.45 -13.57
CA PRO A 210 -28.11 -10.00 -13.45
C PRO A 210 -29.15 -9.59 -12.39
N GLY A 211 -30.10 -10.47 -12.07
CA GLY A 211 -31.17 -10.22 -11.10
C GLY A 211 -30.84 -10.62 -9.66
N ILE A 212 -29.66 -11.18 -9.35
CA ILE A 212 -29.35 -11.57 -7.98
C ILE A 212 -29.28 -10.33 -7.07
N ALA A 213 -30.00 -10.41 -5.95
CA ALA A 213 -30.00 -9.39 -4.92
C ALA A 213 -28.75 -9.53 -4.06
N ILE A 214 -28.01 -8.43 -3.88
CA ILE A 214 -26.77 -8.39 -3.11
C ILE A 214 -26.76 -7.10 -2.31
N SER A 215 -26.48 -7.21 -1.03
CA SER A 215 -26.11 -6.11 -0.15
C SER A 215 -24.85 -6.52 0.60
N ALA A 216 -23.91 -5.61 0.73
CA ALA A 216 -22.64 -5.85 1.41
C ALA A 216 -22.20 -4.57 2.11
N THR A 217 -21.46 -4.74 3.20
CA THR A 217 -20.70 -3.66 3.83
C THR A 217 -19.23 -4.02 3.81
N CYS A 218 -18.40 -3.14 3.26
CA CYS A 218 -16.97 -3.38 3.13
C CYS A 218 -16.22 -2.68 4.27
N VAL A 219 -15.57 -3.48 5.13
CA VAL A 219 -14.86 -2.99 6.31
C VAL A 219 -13.38 -3.28 6.20
N ARG A 220 -12.55 -2.25 6.37
CA ARG A 220 -11.10 -2.37 6.45
C ARG A 220 -10.71 -2.75 7.89
N ILE A 221 -9.97 -3.84 8.03
CA ILE A 221 -9.42 -4.34 9.29
C ILE A 221 -7.88 -4.50 9.17
N PRO A 222 -7.11 -4.41 10.27
CA PRO A 222 -5.65 -4.48 10.25
C PRO A 222 -5.13 -5.92 10.09
N ALA A 223 -5.49 -6.57 8.99
CA ALA A 223 -4.89 -7.83 8.55
C ALA A 223 -3.84 -7.54 7.47
N PHE A 224 -2.63 -8.09 7.62
CA PHE A 224 -1.54 -7.89 6.64
C PHE A 224 -1.90 -8.45 5.26
N PHE A 225 -2.39 -9.69 5.25
CA PHE A 225 -2.88 -10.38 4.07
C PHE A 225 -4.21 -11.03 4.43
N GLY A 226 -5.06 -11.19 3.42
CA GLY A 226 -6.28 -11.95 3.55
C GLY A 226 -7.53 -11.07 3.48
N HIS A 227 -8.42 -11.38 2.55
CA HIS A 227 -9.79 -10.87 2.56
C HIS A 227 -10.71 -11.94 3.12
N SER A 228 -11.58 -11.52 4.04
CA SER A 228 -12.58 -12.40 4.64
C SER A 228 -13.98 -11.91 4.36
N MET A 229 -14.92 -12.84 4.22
CA MET A 229 -16.33 -12.55 4.04
C MET A 229 -17.16 -13.47 4.92
N ASN A 230 -18.13 -12.89 5.61
CA ASN A 230 -19.23 -13.64 6.20
C ASN A 230 -20.43 -13.52 5.26
N VAL A 231 -20.92 -14.65 4.76
CA VAL A 231 -21.89 -14.71 3.68
C VAL A 231 -23.17 -15.37 4.18
N TRP A 232 -24.30 -14.74 3.88
CA TRP A 232 -25.63 -15.32 4.00
C TRP A 232 -26.15 -15.56 2.58
N ALA A 233 -26.41 -16.81 2.24
CA ALA A 233 -26.81 -17.21 0.90
C ALA A 233 -28.20 -17.87 0.92
N GLU A 234 -29.11 -17.33 0.11
CA GLU A 234 -30.39 -17.91 -0.24
C GLU A 234 -30.30 -18.57 -1.62
N PHE A 235 -31.06 -19.62 -1.84
CA PHE A 235 -31.00 -20.46 -3.04
C PHE A 235 -32.40 -20.69 -3.61
N GLU A 236 -32.50 -20.95 -4.91
CA GLU A 236 -33.78 -21.22 -5.60
C GLU A 236 -34.56 -22.41 -4.98
N ARG A 237 -33.81 -23.37 -4.44
CA ARG A 237 -34.36 -24.44 -3.61
C ARG A 237 -33.67 -24.44 -2.25
N PRO A 238 -34.41 -24.72 -1.16
CA PRO A 238 -33.80 -24.91 0.15
C PRO A 238 -32.66 -25.93 0.09
N ILE A 239 -31.57 -25.63 0.77
CA ILE A 239 -30.42 -26.51 0.92
C ILE A 239 -30.16 -26.79 2.40
N SER A 240 -29.77 -28.03 2.72
CA SER A 240 -29.36 -28.37 4.08
C SER A 240 -27.89 -28.01 4.32
N ALA A 241 -27.51 -27.72 5.57
CA ALA A 241 -26.11 -27.50 5.91
C ALA A 241 -25.22 -28.71 5.58
N ALA A 242 -25.76 -29.94 5.67
CA ALA A 242 -25.03 -31.15 5.29
C ALA A 242 -24.76 -31.21 3.78
N GLU A 243 -25.77 -30.92 2.96
CA GLU A 243 -25.62 -30.84 1.50
C GLU A 243 -24.64 -29.74 1.10
N ALA A 244 -24.74 -28.55 1.71
CA ALA A 244 -23.81 -27.45 1.46
C ALA A 244 -22.36 -27.82 1.82
N ARG A 245 -22.11 -28.51 2.95
CA ARG A 245 -20.76 -29.03 3.29
C ARG A 245 -20.23 -29.99 2.24
N GLN A 246 -21.05 -30.92 1.75
CA GLN A 246 -20.62 -31.88 0.72
C GLN A 246 -20.25 -31.18 -0.59
N LEU A 247 -21.06 -30.20 -1.01
CA LEU A 247 -20.78 -29.42 -2.22
C LEU A 247 -19.51 -28.58 -2.07
N MET A 248 -19.31 -27.91 -0.93
CA MET A 248 -18.09 -27.12 -0.70
C MET A 248 -16.85 -28.00 -0.60
N ALA A 249 -16.91 -29.13 0.10
CA ALA A 249 -15.78 -30.06 0.23
C ALA A 249 -15.34 -30.68 -1.10
N SER A 250 -16.22 -30.73 -2.10
CA SER A 250 -15.92 -31.22 -3.45
C SER A 250 -15.55 -30.11 -4.45
N ALA A 251 -15.65 -28.84 -4.05
CA ALA A 251 -15.40 -27.71 -4.93
C ALA A 251 -13.87 -27.54 -5.19
N PRO A 252 -13.43 -27.50 -6.46
CA PRO A 252 -12.01 -27.35 -6.78
C PRO A 252 -11.48 -25.99 -6.34
N GLY A 253 -10.30 -25.98 -5.72
CA GLY A 253 -9.66 -24.75 -5.23
C GLY A 253 -10.28 -24.20 -3.94
N LEU A 254 -11.20 -24.93 -3.31
CA LEU A 254 -11.76 -24.62 -2.00
C LEU A 254 -11.32 -25.67 -0.97
N THR A 255 -11.00 -25.25 0.25
CA THR A 255 -10.77 -26.13 1.39
C THR A 255 -11.72 -25.76 2.52
N LEU A 256 -12.48 -26.74 2.99
CA LEU A 256 -13.40 -26.58 4.09
C LEU A 256 -12.68 -26.90 5.41
N VAL A 257 -12.53 -25.88 6.27
CA VAL A 257 -12.06 -25.98 7.65
C VAL A 257 -13.25 -25.63 8.54
N ASP A 258 -14.02 -26.64 8.93
CA ASP A 258 -15.31 -26.46 9.62
C ASP A 258 -15.47 -27.47 10.76
N ASP A 259 -14.79 -27.22 11.88
CA ASP A 259 -15.07 -27.90 13.15
C ASP A 259 -15.12 -26.87 14.30
N PRO A 260 -16.26 -26.16 14.46
CA PRO A 260 -16.42 -25.18 15.52
C PRO A 260 -16.33 -25.78 16.94
N ALA A 261 -16.59 -27.08 17.11
CA ALA A 261 -16.49 -27.73 18.42
C ALA A 261 -15.03 -27.91 18.85
N ALA A 262 -14.11 -28.03 17.89
CA ALA A 262 -12.67 -28.03 18.10
C ALA A 262 -12.00 -26.66 17.85
N GLU A 263 -12.79 -25.58 17.74
CA GLU A 263 -12.32 -24.22 17.40
C GLU A 263 -11.53 -24.13 16.09
N GLN A 264 -11.86 -24.98 15.11
CA GLN A 264 -11.21 -25.00 13.80
C GLN A 264 -12.09 -24.30 12.77
N TYR A 265 -11.61 -23.14 12.31
CA TYR A 265 -12.18 -22.33 11.25
C TYR A 265 -11.08 -21.41 10.67
N PRO A 266 -11.16 -21.02 9.39
CA PRO A 266 -10.06 -20.30 8.78
C PRO A 266 -10.03 -18.84 9.22
N THR A 267 -8.83 -18.30 9.39
CA THR A 267 -8.55 -16.89 9.68
C THR A 267 -7.73 -16.26 8.55
N PRO A 268 -7.63 -14.91 8.47
CA PRO A 268 -6.72 -14.25 7.53
C PRO A 268 -5.28 -14.77 7.57
N LEU A 269 -4.78 -15.15 8.76
CA LEU A 269 -3.43 -15.69 8.92
C LEU A 269 -3.27 -17.06 8.24
N ASP A 270 -4.28 -17.92 8.30
CA ASP A 270 -4.24 -19.26 7.70
C ASP A 270 -4.27 -19.20 6.16
N ALA A 271 -4.88 -18.14 5.61
CA ALA A 271 -4.94 -17.94 4.17
C ALA A 271 -3.64 -17.38 3.60
N ALA A 272 -2.84 -16.65 4.38
CA ALA A 272 -1.64 -15.98 3.91
C ALA A 272 -0.65 -16.97 3.27
N GLY A 273 -0.21 -16.68 2.05
CA GLY A 273 0.70 -17.54 1.28
C GLY A 273 0.01 -18.72 0.58
N ASN A 274 -1.30 -18.90 0.74
CA ASN A 274 -2.08 -19.98 0.15
C ASN A 274 -2.79 -19.55 -1.14
N ASP A 275 -2.88 -20.46 -2.09
CA ASP A 275 -3.54 -20.28 -3.39
C ASP A 275 -5.02 -20.75 -3.39
N LEU A 276 -5.48 -21.30 -2.27
CA LEU A 276 -6.83 -21.84 -2.09
C LEU A 276 -7.79 -20.81 -1.47
N VAL A 277 -9.09 -21.06 -1.68
CA VAL A 277 -10.16 -20.43 -0.91
C VAL A 277 -10.43 -21.26 0.33
N LEU A 278 -10.35 -20.68 1.52
CA LEU A 278 -10.67 -21.37 2.76
C LEU A 278 -12.08 -21.01 3.20
N ALA A 279 -12.89 -21.99 3.59
CA ALA A 279 -14.23 -21.73 4.11
C ALA A 279 -14.48 -22.50 5.41
N GLY A 280 -15.40 -22.00 6.23
CA GLY A 280 -15.78 -22.61 7.50
C GLY A 280 -16.99 -21.95 8.11
N ARG A 281 -17.28 -22.27 9.38
CA ARG A 281 -18.42 -21.75 10.14
C ARG A 281 -19.76 -21.96 9.41
N LEU A 282 -19.86 -23.06 8.66
CA LEU A 282 -21.01 -23.34 7.81
C LEU A 282 -22.18 -23.84 8.67
N ARG A 283 -23.33 -23.18 8.53
CA ARG A 283 -24.55 -23.52 9.26
C ARG A 283 -25.80 -23.15 8.47
N ALA A 284 -26.92 -23.77 8.83
CA ALA A 284 -28.23 -23.27 8.40
C ALA A 284 -28.45 -21.89 9.03
N ASP A 285 -29.01 -20.96 8.25
CA ASP A 285 -29.38 -19.67 8.78
C ASP A 285 -30.59 -19.79 9.73
N SER A 286 -30.57 -19.04 10.83
CA SER A 286 -31.63 -19.08 11.83
C SER A 286 -32.83 -18.20 11.49
N SER A 287 -32.67 -17.25 10.58
CA SER A 287 -33.71 -16.29 10.19
C SER A 287 -34.46 -16.69 8.92
N LEU A 288 -33.82 -17.46 8.03
CA LEU A 288 -34.39 -17.88 6.76
C LEU A 288 -34.24 -19.40 6.54
N PRO A 289 -35.33 -20.19 6.64
CA PRO A 289 -35.30 -21.62 6.41
C PRO A 289 -34.74 -21.98 5.02
N GLY A 290 -33.73 -22.86 4.99
CA GLY A 290 -33.11 -23.31 3.74
C GLY A 290 -31.97 -22.43 3.22
N ALA A 291 -31.69 -21.30 3.88
CA ALA A 291 -30.51 -20.48 3.61
C ALA A 291 -29.30 -20.98 4.41
N ILE A 292 -28.09 -20.66 3.93
CA ILE A 292 -26.83 -21.07 4.52
C ILE A 292 -25.99 -19.84 4.87
N THR A 293 -25.38 -19.88 6.05
CA THR A 293 -24.43 -18.87 6.50
C THR A 293 -23.05 -19.50 6.63
N PHE A 294 -22.03 -18.88 6.05
CA PHE A 294 -20.66 -19.39 6.07
C PHE A 294 -19.63 -18.26 6.06
N TRP A 295 -18.43 -18.58 6.52
CA TRP A 295 -17.27 -17.71 6.53
C TRP A 295 -16.29 -18.19 5.46
N THR A 296 -15.66 -17.25 4.75
CA THR A 296 -14.64 -17.56 3.75
C THR A 296 -13.48 -16.57 3.83
N VAL A 297 -12.27 -17.05 3.55
CA VAL A 297 -11.02 -16.28 3.60
C VAL A 297 -10.13 -16.68 2.43
N THR A 298 -9.47 -15.71 1.83
CA THR A 298 -8.49 -15.90 0.75
C THR A 298 -7.30 -14.98 0.93
N ASP A 299 -6.10 -15.38 0.52
CA ASP A 299 -4.98 -14.44 0.37
C ASP A 299 -5.31 -13.44 -0.75
N SER A 300 -5.33 -12.15 -0.40
CA SER A 300 -5.74 -11.07 -1.29
C SER A 300 -4.75 -10.80 -2.44
N ILE A 301 -3.47 -11.16 -2.27
CA ILE A 301 -2.43 -10.96 -3.29
C ILE A 301 -2.29 -12.20 -4.19
N ARG A 302 -2.51 -13.39 -3.63
CA ARG A 302 -2.48 -14.66 -4.37
C ARG A 302 -3.82 -14.97 -4.98
N LYS A 303 -4.70 -15.69 -4.29
CA LYS A 303 -6.00 -16.11 -4.82
C LYS A 303 -6.88 -14.92 -5.19
N GLY A 304 -6.76 -13.79 -4.47
CA GLY A 304 -7.44 -12.54 -4.80
C GLY A 304 -6.90 -11.79 -6.03
N ALA A 305 -5.68 -12.10 -6.48
CA ALA A 305 -5.06 -11.41 -7.62
C ALA A 305 -4.19 -12.35 -8.50
N ALA A 306 -2.93 -12.59 -8.12
CA ALA A 306 -1.94 -13.22 -9.00
C ALA A 306 -2.31 -14.64 -9.43
N THR A 307 -2.67 -15.51 -8.48
CA THR A 307 -3.00 -16.91 -8.73
C THR A 307 -4.24 -17.03 -9.61
N ASN A 308 -5.23 -16.15 -9.41
CA ASN A 308 -6.43 -16.15 -10.24
C ASN A 308 -6.12 -15.81 -11.70
N VAL A 309 -5.23 -14.84 -11.95
CA VAL A 309 -4.78 -14.50 -13.30
C VAL A 309 -4.07 -15.68 -13.97
N VAL A 310 -3.15 -16.34 -13.26
CA VAL A 310 -2.44 -17.52 -13.78
C VAL A 310 -3.43 -18.63 -14.14
N GLN A 311 -4.38 -18.94 -13.25
CA GLN A 311 -5.39 -19.98 -13.48
C GLN A 311 -6.31 -19.67 -14.67
N ILE A 312 -6.67 -18.39 -14.88
CA ILE A 312 -7.43 -17.96 -16.06
C ILE A 312 -6.62 -18.19 -17.34
N ILE A 313 -5.32 -17.86 -17.33
CA ILE A 313 -4.42 -18.07 -18.48
C ILE A 313 -4.26 -19.57 -18.77
N GLU A 314 -4.04 -20.39 -17.74
CA GLU A 314 -3.94 -21.85 -17.85
C GLU A 314 -5.22 -22.44 -18.43
N GLU A 315 -6.39 -22.02 -17.93
CA GLU A 315 -7.68 -22.49 -18.42
C GLU A 315 -7.96 -22.01 -19.85
N ALA A 316 -7.59 -20.77 -20.20
CA ALA A 316 -7.68 -20.27 -21.56
C ALA A 316 -6.76 -21.04 -22.51
N ALA A 317 -5.54 -21.37 -22.09
CA ALA A 317 -4.62 -22.24 -22.85
C ALA A 317 -5.20 -23.65 -23.03
N ARG A 318 -5.74 -24.26 -21.96
CA ARG A 318 -6.41 -25.58 -22.02
C ARG A 318 -7.59 -25.59 -22.99
N ARG A 319 -8.30 -24.46 -23.12
CA ARG A 319 -9.40 -24.27 -24.07
C ARG A 319 -8.95 -23.80 -25.47
N ASN A 320 -7.65 -23.68 -25.72
CA ASN A 320 -7.06 -23.18 -26.96
C ASN A 320 -7.51 -21.76 -27.35
N LEU A 321 -7.71 -20.89 -26.36
CA LEU A 321 -8.10 -19.48 -26.55
C LEU A 321 -6.90 -18.52 -26.64
N ILE A 322 -5.69 -18.99 -26.35
CA ILE A 322 -4.45 -18.22 -26.44
C ILE A 322 -3.72 -18.59 -27.73
N ARG A 323 -3.45 -17.60 -28.58
CA ARG A 323 -2.53 -17.77 -29.72
C ARG A 323 -1.09 -17.73 -29.21
N ARG A 324 -0.34 -18.80 -29.47
CA ARG A 324 1.11 -18.87 -29.25
C ARG A 324 1.85 -18.10 -30.33
#